data_AF-R7HEQ2-F1
#
_entry.id   AF-R7HEQ2-F1
#
_cell.length_a   1.000
_cell.length_b   1.000
_cell.length_c   1.000
_cell.angle_alpha   90.00
_cell.angle_beta   90.00
_cell.angle_gamma   90.00
#
_symmetry.space_group_name_H-M   'P 1'
#
loop_
_entity.id
_entity.type
_entity.pdbx_description
1 polymer ?
#
loop_
_entity_poly.entity_id
_entity_poly.type
_entity_poly.pdbx_seq_one_letter_code
_entity_poly.pdbx_strand_id
1 'polypeptide(L)'
;MKKDKNKKSKEYFNCWEYSDSKSIIMSNPLLAAEKFKLYIEKYPKDYFSYVSYANILLTLGNIKEAENVIKLGSNLANENINFKNSNKYRDFLESLNYVLLRLLAYNENYTKLYEYCINNPEKIRKNDLSSELFFSKIKCGLINENEISKLSYKASQLFNYDEKLFLEHEKKHLKSEDSSYDTNISSVFNIDFPFEKVLKEIKRNINLDNKYFYGFFEDKYFFRYDGCGEAFHKNADYFEVITIHNTNNILTIYPSLDGKFHNNIDLNYILLEDVPTRKLSQIDKFNMRYKK
;
A
#
# COMPACT_ATOMS: atom_id res chain seq x y z
N MET A 1 3.68 -61.75 4.11
CA MET A 1 4.32 -60.40 4.06
C MET A 1 3.25 -59.33 4.20
N LYS A 2 3.09 -58.75 5.40
CA LYS A 2 2.24 -57.57 5.63
C LYS A 2 2.96 -56.37 5.00
N LYS A 3 2.37 -55.76 3.95
CA LYS A 3 2.81 -54.46 3.45
C LYS A 3 2.32 -53.41 4.44
N ASP A 4 3.25 -52.81 5.17
CA ASP A 4 3.02 -51.62 5.98
C ASP A 4 2.44 -50.49 5.13
N LYS A 5 1.12 -50.30 5.21
CA LYS A 5 0.39 -49.15 4.66
C LYS A 5 0.35 -47.99 5.66
N ASN A 6 1.48 -47.67 6.29
CA ASN A 6 1.57 -46.55 7.22
C ASN A 6 2.81 -45.69 6.96
N LYS A 7 2.99 -45.24 5.72
CA LYS A 7 3.74 -44.00 5.47
C LYS A 7 2.73 -42.86 5.47
N LYS A 8 2.43 -42.31 6.66
CA LYS A 8 1.83 -40.97 6.76
C LYS A 8 2.72 -40.05 5.93
N SER A 9 2.26 -39.63 4.75
CA SER A 9 2.90 -38.56 4.01
C SER A 9 2.89 -37.35 4.94
N LYS A 10 4.05 -36.95 5.47
CA LYS A 10 4.18 -35.63 6.06
C LYS A 10 3.75 -34.66 4.96
N GLU A 11 2.64 -33.97 5.17
CA GLU A 11 2.25 -32.83 4.33
C GLU A 11 3.36 -31.80 4.50
N TYR A 12 4.29 -31.80 3.55
CA TYR A 12 5.43 -30.90 3.56
C TYR A 12 5.01 -29.65 2.80
N PHE A 13 4.75 -28.58 3.55
CA PHE A 13 4.54 -27.26 2.97
C PHE A 13 5.85 -26.77 2.36
N ASN A 14 5.78 -26.21 1.16
CA ASN A 14 6.96 -25.67 0.51
C ASN A 14 7.22 -24.25 1.04
N CYS A 15 8.03 -24.15 2.09
CA CYS A 15 8.37 -22.87 2.73
C CYS A 15 9.03 -21.87 1.77
N TRP A 16 9.73 -22.34 0.73
CA TRP A 16 10.34 -21.48 -0.28
C TRP A 16 9.29 -20.85 -1.19
N GLU A 17 8.31 -21.64 -1.65
CA GLU A 17 7.22 -21.17 -2.51
C GLU A 17 6.33 -20.16 -1.77
N TYR A 18 6.04 -20.42 -0.48
CA TYR A 18 5.37 -19.45 0.39
C TYR A 18 6.19 -18.17 0.55
N SER A 19 7.48 -18.29 0.85
CA SER A 19 8.35 -17.13 1.10
C SER A 19 8.58 -16.29 -0.15
N ASP A 20 8.71 -16.93 -1.31
CA ASP A 20 8.80 -16.28 -2.62
C ASP A 20 7.52 -15.52 -2.98
N SER A 21 6.36 -16.08 -2.66
CA SER A 21 5.08 -15.38 -2.84
C SER A 21 4.96 -14.19 -1.88
N LYS A 22 5.44 -14.35 -0.64
CA LYS A 22 5.39 -13.31 0.40
C LYS A 22 6.33 -12.13 0.12
N SER A 23 7.51 -12.39 -0.45
CA SER A 23 8.54 -11.36 -0.68
C SER A 23 8.11 -10.31 -1.70
N ILE A 24 7.20 -10.65 -2.61
CA ILE A 24 6.72 -9.76 -3.67
C ILE A 24 5.39 -9.06 -3.36
N ILE A 25 4.78 -9.28 -2.17
CA ILE A 25 3.49 -8.67 -1.84
C ILE A 25 3.52 -7.14 -1.94
N MET A 26 4.62 -6.52 -1.51
CA MET A 26 4.74 -5.07 -1.48
C MET A 26 5.06 -4.47 -2.85
N SER A 27 5.84 -5.16 -3.68
CA SER A 27 6.27 -4.66 -4.98
C SER A 27 5.34 -5.06 -6.13
N ASN A 28 4.65 -6.20 -6.03
CA ASN A 28 3.69 -6.66 -7.02
C ASN A 28 2.56 -7.47 -6.36
N PRO A 29 1.59 -6.78 -5.71
CA PRO A 29 0.49 -7.44 -5.00
C PRO A 29 -0.41 -8.28 -5.93
N LEU A 30 -0.52 -7.92 -7.22
CA LEU A 30 -1.30 -8.69 -8.20
C LEU A 30 -0.68 -10.07 -8.44
N LEU A 31 0.62 -10.13 -8.74
CA LEU A 31 1.33 -11.40 -8.92
C LEU A 31 1.38 -12.20 -7.61
N ALA A 32 1.53 -11.53 -6.47
CA ALA A 32 1.49 -12.19 -5.17
C ALA A 32 0.14 -12.89 -4.94
N ALA A 33 -0.98 -12.23 -5.28
CA ALA A 33 -2.32 -12.80 -5.16
C ALA A 33 -2.47 -14.08 -6.00
N GLU A 34 -2.02 -14.05 -7.26
CA GLU A 34 -2.05 -15.21 -8.16
C GLU A 34 -1.25 -16.39 -7.59
N LYS A 35 -0.02 -16.13 -7.12
CA LYS A 35 0.82 -17.17 -6.51
C LYS A 35 0.19 -17.77 -5.26
N PHE A 36 -0.37 -16.94 -4.38
CA PHE A 36 -1.02 -17.42 -3.16
C PHE A 36 -2.29 -18.23 -3.44
N LYS A 37 -3.06 -17.85 -4.45
CA LYS A 37 -4.23 -18.62 -4.88
C LYS A 37 -3.83 -20.05 -5.29
N LEU A 38 -2.82 -20.19 -6.14
CA LEU A 38 -2.28 -21.50 -6.56
C LEU A 38 -1.67 -22.28 -5.38
N TYR A 39 -0.96 -21.59 -4.49
CA TYR A 39 -0.36 -22.20 -3.31
C TYR A 39 -1.43 -22.80 -2.37
N ILE A 40 -2.53 -22.09 -2.13
CA ILE A 40 -3.64 -22.55 -1.30
C ILE A 40 -4.30 -23.81 -1.88
N GLU A 41 -4.50 -23.85 -3.20
CA GLU A 41 -5.04 -25.03 -3.89
C GLU A 41 -4.15 -26.26 -3.69
N LYS A 42 -2.83 -26.07 -3.73
CA LYS A 42 -1.83 -27.13 -3.55
C LYS A 42 -1.66 -27.54 -2.08
N TYR A 43 -1.78 -26.59 -1.15
CA TYR A 43 -1.55 -26.77 0.28
C TYR A 43 -2.72 -26.26 1.14
N PRO A 44 -3.92 -26.85 1.04
CA PRO A 44 -5.13 -26.31 1.66
C PRO A 44 -5.13 -26.33 3.19
N LYS A 45 -4.16 -27.00 3.82
CA LYS A 45 -3.96 -27.05 5.28
C LYS A 45 -2.90 -26.09 5.79
N ASP A 46 -2.28 -25.30 4.92
CA ASP A 46 -1.41 -24.20 5.33
C ASP A 46 -2.27 -22.96 5.64
N TYR A 47 -2.83 -22.90 6.85
CA TYR A 47 -3.80 -21.85 7.22
C TYR A 47 -3.21 -20.43 7.18
N PHE A 48 -1.90 -20.27 7.31
CA PHE A 48 -1.24 -18.96 7.21
C PHE A 48 -1.29 -18.40 5.78
N SER A 49 -1.35 -19.29 4.78
CA SER A 49 -1.48 -18.87 3.38
C SER A 49 -2.82 -18.19 3.11
N TYR A 50 -3.91 -18.63 3.74
CA TYR A 50 -5.22 -17.96 3.66
C TYR A 50 -5.17 -16.55 4.26
N VAL A 51 -4.53 -16.39 5.42
CA VAL A 51 -4.36 -15.07 6.06
C VAL A 51 -3.55 -14.13 5.17
N SER A 52 -2.44 -14.63 4.60
CA SER A 52 -1.60 -13.85 3.68
C SER A 52 -2.35 -13.47 2.41
N TYR A 53 -3.07 -14.42 1.81
CA TYR A 53 -3.86 -14.19 0.60
C TYR A 53 -4.95 -13.14 0.83
N ALA A 54 -5.71 -13.26 1.91
CA ALA A 54 -6.70 -12.26 2.27
C ALA A 54 -6.10 -10.88 2.51
N ASN A 55 -4.92 -10.80 3.15
CA ASN A 55 -4.21 -9.55 3.37
C ASN A 55 -3.84 -8.85 2.05
N ILE A 56 -3.45 -9.64 1.03
CA ILE A 56 -3.16 -9.14 -0.33
C ILE A 56 -4.45 -8.69 -1.00
N LEU A 57 -5.53 -9.48 -0.92
CA LEU A 57 -6.83 -9.12 -1.49
C LEU A 57 -7.37 -7.81 -0.90
N LEU A 58 -7.20 -7.57 0.40
CA LEU A 58 -7.51 -6.27 1.02
C LEU A 58 -6.70 -5.14 0.40
N THR A 59 -5.39 -5.33 0.20
CA THR A 59 -4.52 -4.34 -0.46
C THR A 59 -5.00 -4.03 -1.88
N LEU A 60 -5.53 -5.02 -2.60
CA LEU A 60 -6.10 -4.86 -3.93
C LEU A 60 -7.55 -4.33 -3.94
N GLY A 61 -8.15 -4.06 -2.77
CA GLY A 61 -9.55 -3.62 -2.67
C GLY A 61 -10.59 -4.72 -2.94
N ASN A 62 -10.19 -5.99 -3.05
CA ASN A 62 -11.09 -7.13 -3.28
C ASN A 62 -11.67 -7.68 -1.98
N ILE A 63 -12.52 -6.87 -1.34
CA ILE A 63 -12.97 -7.09 0.05
C ILE A 63 -13.82 -8.34 0.22
N LYS A 64 -14.78 -8.56 -0.68
CA LYS A 64 -15.68 -9.71 -0.60
C LYS A 64 -14.91 -11.02 -0.69
N GLU A 65 -13.91 -11.09 -1.56
CA GLU A 65 -13.06 -12.28 -1.66
C GLU A 65 -12.18 -12.43 -0.42
N ALA A 66 -11.59 -11.33 0.09
CA ALA A 66 -10.79 -11.36 1.31
C ALA A 66 -11.59 -11.93 2.50
N GLU A 67 -12.84 -11.47 2.70
CA GLU A 67 -13.74 -11.98 3.74
C GLU A 67 -14.01 -13.48 3.60
N ASN A 68 -14.29 -13.94 2.38
CA ASN A 68 -14.54 -15.35 2.10
C ASN A 68 -13.32 -16.23 2.39
N VAL A 69 -12.13 -15.79 1.96
CA VAL A 69 -10.86 -16.50 2.20
C VAL A 69 -10.54 -16.57 3.69
N ILE A 70 -10.73 -15.48 4.43
CA ILE A 70 -10.54 -15.44 5.88
C ILE A 70 -11.47 -16.42 6.58
N LYS A 71 -12.76 -16.38 6.24
CA LYS A 71 -13.78 -17.25 6.82
C LYS A 71 -13.45 -18.72 6.56
N LEU A 72 -13.08 -19.05 5.32
CA LEU A 72 -12.70 -20.41 4.95
C LEU A 72 -11.45 -20.88 5.73
N GLY A 73 -10.37 -20.11 5.69
CA GLY A 73 -9.12 -20.45 6.37
C GLY A 73 -9.28 -20.58 7.88
N SER A 74 -10.08 -19.70 8.50
CA SER A 74 -10.41 -19.76 9.93
C SER A 74 -11.24 -20.99 10.30
N ASN A 75 -12.24 -21.35 9.50
CA ASN A 75 -13.06 -22.54 9.73
C ASN A 75 -12.20 -23.80 9.66
N LEU A 76 -11.40 -23.95 8.60
CA LEU A 76 -10.50 -25.10 8.42
C LEU A 76 -9.49 -25.23 9.57
N ALA A 77 -8.90 -24.11 10.02
CA ALA A 77 -7.98 -24.09 11.16
C ALA A 77 -8.67 -24.53 12.47
N ASN A 78 -9.92 -24.10 12.69
CA ASN A 78 -10.69 -24.43 13.89
C ASN A 78 -11.16 -25.89 13.93
N GLU A 79 -11.48 -26.48 12.78
CA GLU A 79 -11.87 -27.89 12.65
C GLU A 79 -10.69 -28.84 12.85
N ASN A 80 -9.46 -28.38 12.57
CA ASN A 80 -8.25 -29.17 12.78
C ASN A 80 -7.78 -29.12 14.24
N ILE A 81 -8.26 -30.07 15.06
CA ILE A 81 -7.92 -30.22 16.48
C ILE A 81 -6.40 -30.26 16.72
N ASN A 82 -5.63 -30.94 15.86
CA ASN A 82 -4.18 -31.03 16.01
C ASN A 82 -3.50 -29.67 15.82
N PHE A 83 -3.94 -28.88 14.85
CA PHE A 83 -3.44 -27.53 14.64
C PHE A 83 -3.84 -26.61 15.79
N LYS A 84 -5.12 -26.66 16.20
CA LYS A 84 -5.68 -25.84 17.28
C LYS A 84 -4.93 -26.03 18.61
N ASN A 85 -4.52 -27.26 18.91
CA ASN A 85 -3.74 -27.57 20.12
C ASN A 85 -2.23 -27.35 19.96
N SER A 86 -1.77 -26.92 18.78
CA SER A 86 -0.36 -26.65 18.53
C SER A 86 0.05 -25.24 18.97
N ASN A 87 1.33 -25.06 19.27
CA ASN A 87 1.88 -23.74 19.61
C ASN A 87 1.73 -22.71 18.47
N LYS A 88 1.55 -23.17 17.23
CA LYS A 88 1.38 -22.30 16.05
C LYS A 88 0.00 -21.67 15.96
N TYR A 89 -0.99 -22.21 16.68
CA TYR A 89 -2.36 -21.70 16.61
C TYR A 89 -2.48 -20.27 17.14
N ARG A 90 -1.72 -19.95 18.20
CA ARG A 90 -1.66 -18.58 18.74
C ARG A 90 -1.13 -17.60 17.70
N ASP A 91 -0.05 -17.94 17.02
CA ASP A 91 0.59 -17.08 16.01
C ASP A 91 -0.33 -16.90 14.77
N PHE A 92 -1.09 -17.95 14.43
CA PHE A 92 -2.16 -17.88 13.44
C PHE A 92 -3.26 -16.90 13.86
N LEU A 93 -3.75 -16.97 15.10
CA LEU A 93 -4.76 -16.04 15.61
C LEU A 93 -4.25 -14.60 15.64
N GLU A 94 -2.98 -14.36 15.98
CA GLU A 94 -2.38 -13.03 15.90
C GLU A 94 -2.38 -12.50 14.46
N SER A 95 -1.95 -13.33 13.49
CA SER A 95 -1.94 -12.96 12.07
C SER A 95 -3.36 -12.72 11.54
N LEU A 96 -4.31 -13.59 11.90
CA LEU A 96 -5.72 -13.44 11.55
C LEU A 96 -6.32 -12.15 12.12
N ASN A 97 -6.05 -11.85 13.39
CA ASN A 97 -6.54 -10.64 14.03
C ASN A 97 -6.04 -9.38 13.30
N TYR A 98 -4.77 -9.33 12.91
CA TYR A 98 -4.24 -8.20 12.15
C TYR A 98 -5.05 -7.93 10.88
N VAL A 99 -5.35 -8.97 10.09
CA VAL A 99 -6.15 -8.84 8.86
C VAL A 99 -7.60 -8.43 9.16
N LEU A 100 -8.20 -8.95 10.23
CA LEU A 100 -9.54 -8.55 10.66
C LEU A 100 -9.59 -7.07 11.08
N LEU A 101 -8.55 -6.56 11.75
CA LEU A 101 -8.47 -5.14 12.10
C LEU A 101 -8.29 -4.27 10.85
N ARG A 102 -7.51 -4.71 9.87
CA ARG A 102 -7.41 -4.02 8.56
C ARG A 102 -8.76 -3.98 7.85
N LEU A 103 -9.52 -5.07 7.88
CA LEU A 103 -10.87 -5.13 7.33
C LEU A 103 -11.84 -4.17 8.03
N LEU A 104 -11.76 -4.06 9.37
CA LEU A 104 -12.53 -3.04 10.11
C LEU A 104 -12.17 -1.63 9.64
N ALA A 105 -10.88 -1.36 9.47
CA ALA A 105 -10.39 -0.04 9.09
C ALA A 105 -10.76 0.34 7.65
N TYR A 106 -10.68 -0.62 6.71
CA TYR A 106 -11.16 -0.45 5.34
C TYR A 106 -12.64 -0.09 5.30
N ASN A 107 -13.45 -0.79 6.10
CA ASN A 107 -14.89 -0.55 6.22
C ASN A 107 -15.22 0.65 7.13
N GLU A 108 -14.24 1.48 7.47
CA GLU A 108 -14.37 2.68 8.32
C GLU A 108 -15.01 2.41 9.70
N ASN A 109 -14.92 1.18 10.20
CA ASN A 109 -15.44 0.77 11.50
C ASN A 109 -14.44 1.12 12.62
N TYR A 110 -14.15 2.41 12.73
CA TYR A 110 -13.11 2.92 13.64
C TYR A 110 -13.47 2.79 15.11
N THR A 111 -14.77 2.74 15.46
CA THR A 111 -15.20 2.48 16.84
C THR A 111 -14.74 1.10 17.33
N LYS A 112 -15.01 0.04 16.56
CA LYS A 112 -14.55 -1.32 16.92
C LYS A 112 -13.04 -1.45 16.89
N LEU A 113 -12.38 -0.78 15.93
CA LEU A 113 -10.92 -0.74 15.87
C LEU A 113 -10.34 -0.09 17.14
N TYR A 114 -10.87 1.06 17.54
CA TYR A 114 -10.46 1.77 18.74
C TYR A 114 -10.68 0.93 20.01
N GLU A 115 -11.87 0.35 20.17
CA GLU A 115 -12.20 -0.55 21.28
C GLU A 115 -11.23 -1.73 21.37
N TYR A 116 -10.87 -2.33 20.24
CA TYR A 116 -9.86 -3.40 20.22
C TYR A 116 -8.52 -2.89 20.72
N CYS A 117 -8.06 -1.74 20.22
CA CYS A 117 -6.76 -1.19 20.56
C CYS A 117 -6.62 -0.88 22.05
N ILE A 118 -7.60 -0.22 22.66
CA ILE A 118 -7.57 0.15 24.08
C ILE A 118 -7.66 -1.08 25.00
N ASN A 119 -8.36 -2.13 24.57
CA ASN A 119 -8.49 -3.36 25.35
C ASN A 119 -7.29 -4.31 25.18
N ASN A 120 -6.36 -4.01 24.25
CA ASN A 120 -5.20 -4.87 23.96
C ASN A 120 -3.88 -4.07 23.85
N PRO A 121 -3.50 -3.25 24.85
CA PRO A 121 -2.37 -2.32 24.73
C PRO A 121 -1.03 -3.01 24.42
N GLU A 122 -0.78 -4.19 24.98
CA GLU A 122 0.44 -4.95 24.70
C GLU A 122 0.54 -5.42 23.24
N LYS A 123 -0.60 -5.75 22.60
CA LYS A 123 -0.63 -6.11 21.17
C LYS A 123 -0.39 -4.91 20.28
N ILE A 124 -0.85 -3.73 20.70
CA ILE A 124 -0.60 -2.48 19.97
C ILE A 124 0.88 -2.15 19.96
N ARG A 125 1.56 -2.28 21.12
CA ARG A 125 3.01 -2.10 21.20
C ARG A 125 3.77 -3.14 20.37
N LYS A 126 3.39 -4.43 20.48
CA LYS A 126 4.07 -5.53 19.78
C LYS A 126 3.99 -5.39 18.24
N ASN A 127 2.86 -4.92 17.72
CA ASN A 127 2.60 -4.84 16.28
C ASN A 127 2.80 -3.43 15.71
N ASP A 128 3.33 -2.49 16.51
CA ASP A 128 3.52 -1.08 16.14
C ASP A 128 2.25 -0.38 15.62
N LEU A 129 1.10 -0.66 16.25
CA LEU A 129 -0.21 -0.14 15.82
C LEU A 129 -0.56 1.22 16.47
N SER A 130 0.46 2.01 16.80
CA SER A 130 0.28 3.27 17.54
C SER A 130 -0.44 4.33 16.71
N SER A 131 -0.16 4.38 15.41
CA SER A 131 -0.78 5.31 14.46
C SER A 131 -2.25 4.96 14.23
N GLU A 132 -2.59 3.67 14.21
CA GLU A 132 -3.93 3.13 14.05
C GLU A 132 -4.81 3.42 15.25
N LEU A 133 -4.26 3.25 16.46
CA LEU A 133 -4.93 3.67 17.69
C LEU A 133 -5.20 5.19 17.68
N PHE A 134 -4.21 5.98 17.28
CA PHE A 134 -4.35 7.43 17.21
C PHE A 134 -5.41 7.85 16.16
N PHE A 135 -5.35 7.29 14.96
CA PHE A 135 -6.30 7.60 13.89
C PHE A 135 -7.73 7.18 14.24
N SER A 136 -7.91 5.99 14.82
CA SER A 136 -9.23 5.53 15.27
C SER A 136 -9.77 6.41 16.41
N LYS A 137 -8.92 6.89 17.32
CA LYS A 137 -9.28 7.88 18.35
C LYS A 137 -9.77 9.21 17.75
N ILE A 138 -9.09 9.72 16.71
CA ILE A 138 -9.53 10.90 15.95
C ILE A 138 -10.91 10.67 15.35
N LYS A 139 -11.10 9.54 14.65
CA LYS A 139 -12.36 9.21 13.97
C LYS A 139 -13.52 8.99 14.94
N CYS A 140 -13.23 8.63 16.19
CA CYS A 140 -14.24 8.54 17.26
C CYS A 140 -14.51 9.89 17.95
N GLY A 141 -13.82 10.98 17.60
CA GLY A 141 -13.98 12.29 18.25
C GLY A 141 -13.46 12.33 19.69
N LEU A 142 -12.50 11.45 20.03
CA LEU A 142 -12.02 11.26 21.41
C LEU A 142 -10.67 11.94 21.67
N ILE A 143 -10.21 12.81 20.78
CA ILE A 143 -8.93 13.52 20.91
C ILE A 143 -9.12 14.83 21.67
N ASN A 144 -8.24 15.09 22.65
CA ASN A 144 -8.27 16.33 23.42
C ASN A 144 -7.39 17.39 22.75
N GLU A 145 -7.79 18.67 22.81
CA GLU A 145 -7.04 19.77 22.19
C GLU A 145 -5.58 19.87 22.67
N ASN A 146 -5.33 19.51 23.93
CA ASN A 146 -3.99 19.49 24.51
C ASN A 146 -3.06 18.43 23.91
N GLU A 147 -3.61 17.38 23.30
CA GLU A 147 -2.83 16.34 22.60
C GLU A 147 -2.36 16.82 21.20
N ILE A 148 -2.89 17.94 20.70
CA ILE A 148 -2.65 18.45 19.34
C ILE A 148 -1.30 19.19 19.23
N SER A 149 -0.89 19.90 20.28
CA SER A 149 0.23 20.87 20.24
C SER A 149 1.64 20.27 20.02
N LYS A 150 1.77 18.94 20.00
CA LYS A 150 3.05 18.22 19.80
C LYS A 150 2.96 17.08 18.78
N LEU A 151 1.94 17.11 17.92
CA LEU A 151 1.76 16.05 16.92
C LEU A 151 2.91 16.06 15.90
N SER A 152 3.34 14.86 15.51
CA SER A 152 4.21 14.69 14.34
C SER A 152 3.48 15.18 13.09
N TYR A 153 4.20 15.49 12.01
CA TYR A 153 3.59 15.89 10.73
C TYR A 153 2.44 14.96 10.31
N LYS A 154 2.68 13.64 10.31
CA LYS A 154 1.67 12.63 9.96
C LYS A 154 0.45 12.74 10.87
N ALA A 155 0.65 12.84 12.19
CA ALA A 155 -0.45 12.94 13.14
C ALA A 155 -1.26 14.24 12.98
N SER A 156 -0.61 15.37 12.70
CA SER A 156 -1.26 16.64 12.39
C SER A 156 -2.13 16.54 11.14
N GLN A 157 -1.58 15.97 10.05
CA GLN A 157 -2.32 15.78 8.80
C GLN A 157 -3.52 14.84 8.94
N LEU A 158 -3.41 13.81 9.79
CA LEU A 158 -4.52 12.89 10.09
C LEU A 158 -5.64 13.55 10.92
N PHE A 159 -5.29 14.51 11.79
CA PHE A 159 -6.26 15.19 12.64
C PHE A 159 -6.94 16.36 11.92
N ASN A 160 -6.16 17.29 11.37
CA ASN A 160 -6.64 18.46 10.66
C ASN A 160 -5.73 18.70 9.45
N TYR A 161 -6.14 18.14 8.32
CA TYR A 161 -5.37 18.21 7.08
C TYR A 161 -5.12 19.66 6.66
N ASP A 162 -3.87 19.98 6.38
CA ASP A 162 -3.44 21.31 5.93
C ASP A 162 -2.55 21.17 4.69
N GLU A 163 -3.06 21.65 3.55
CA GLU A 163 -2.36 21.60 2.26
C GLU A 163 -1.08 22.44 2.25
N LYS A 164 -1.02 23.56 2.98
CA LYS A 164 0.21 24.37 3.07
C LYS A 164 1.29 23.61 3.82
N LEU A 165 0.93 23.00 4.94
CA LEU A 165 1.85 22.17 5.73
C LEU A 165 2.34 20.96 4.92
N PHE A 166 1.46 20.35 4.11
CA PHE A 166 1.84 19.29 3.18
C PHE A 166 2.88 19.80 2.17
N LEU A 167 2.62 20.92 1.48
CA LEU A 167 3.55 21.49 0.50
C LEU A 167 4.91 21.85 1.13
N GLU A 168 4.93 22.36 2.36
CA GLU A 168 6.16 22.64 3.11
C GLU A 168 6.92 21.37 3.49
N HIS A 169 6.21 20.29 3.82
CA HIS A 169 6.81 18.99 4.08
C HIS A 169 7.45 18.40 2.83
N GLU A 170 6.73 18.41 1.71
CA GLU A 170 7.19 17.82 0.45
C GLU A 170 8.40 18.53 -0.17
N LYS A 171 8.59 19.83 0.11
CA LYS A 171 9.81 20.54 -0.28
C LYS A 171 11.09 19.93 0.30
N LYS A 172 11.00 19.17 1.40
CA LYS A 172 12.15 18.45 1.98
C LYS A 172 12.55 17.22 1.18
N HIS A 173 11.67 16.74 0.30
CA HIS A 173 11.90 15.62 -0.61
C HIS A 173 12.41 16.06 -2.00
N LEU A 174 12.76 17.33 -2.17
CA LEU A 174 13.46 17.84 -3.35
C LEU A 174 14.98 17.71 -3.18
N LYS A 175 15.68 17.34 -4.25
CA LYS A 175 17.14 17.51 -4.32
C LYS A 175 17.50 18.98 -4.09
N SER A 176 18.47 19.23 -3.20
CA SER A 176 19.05 20.57 -3.03
C SER A 176 20.35 20.71 -3.82
N GLU A 177 20.58 21.90 -4.39
CA GLU A 177 21.81 22.22 -5.16
C GLU A 177 23.08 22.09 -4.29
N ASP A 178 22.95 22.32 -2.98
CA ASP A 178 24.06 22.32 -2.00
C ASP A 178 24.28 20.98 -1.29
N SER A 179 23.49 19.94 -1.57
CA SER A 179 23.66 18.66 -0.90
C SER A 179 24.84 17.87 -1.46
N SER A 180 25.96 17.89 -0.75
CA SER A 180 26.83 16.72 -0.70
C SER A 180 25.97 15.54 -0.25
N TYR A 181 25.51 14.71 -1.18
CA TYR A 181 24.64 13.54 -1.00
C TYR A 181 24.40 13.19 0.48
N ASP A 182 23.27 13.63 1.03
CA ASP A 182 22.85 13.10 2.33
C ASP A 182 22.47 11.64 2.09
N THR A 183 23.42 10.74 2.31
CA THR A 183 23.33 9.30 2.06
C THR A 183 22.15 8.62 2.78
N ASN A 184 21.43 9.36 3.62
CA ASN A 184 20.28 8.89 4.38
C ASN A 184 18.93 9.08 3.67
N ILE A 185 18.83 9.93 2.63
CA ILE A 185 17.54 10.12 1.95
C ILE A 185 17.39 9.05 0.85
N SER A 186 16.51 8.09 1.11
CA SER A 186 16.26 6.96 0.21
C SER A 186 15.48 7.35 -1.05
N SER A 187 14.77 8.48 -1.07
CA SER A 187 14.07 8.95 -2.27
C SER A 187 13.88 10.47 -2.32
N VAL A 188 14.19 11.06 -3.48
CA VAL A 188 14.18 12.52 -3.73
C VAL A 188 13.73 12.86 -5.15
N PHE A 189 12.86 13.85 -5.28
CA PHE A 189 12.48 14.42 -6.57
C PHE A 189 13.61 15.28 -7.16
N ASN A 190 13.67 15.35 -8.48
CA ASN A 190 14.58 16.28 -9.16
C ASN A 190 14.16 17.74 -8.89
N ILE A 191 15.12 18.66 -8.93
CA ILE A 191 14.91 20.07 -8.57
C ILE A 191 13.92 20.79 -9.50
N ASP A 192 13.81 20.32 -10.73
CA ASP A 192 12.92 20.82 -11.77
C ASP A 192 11.55 20.11 -11.80
N PHE A 193 11.28 19.20 -10.86
CA PHE A 193 10.00 18.51 -10.81
C PHE A 193 8.85 19.51 -10.59
N PRO A 194 7.85 19.59 -11.50
CA PRO A 194 6.84 20.63 -11.48
C PRO A 194 5.72 20.32 -10.49
N PHE A 195 6.06 20.35 -9.19
CA PHE A 195 5.20 19.96 -8.07
C PHE A 195 3.77 20.51 -8.16
N GLU A 196 3.59 21.80 -8.42
CA GLU A 196 2.26 22.42 -8.47
C GLU A 196 1.40 21.88 -9.63
N LYS A 197 1.99 21.74 -10.84
CA LYS A 197 1.30 21.17 -12.01
C LYS A 197 0.93 19.72 -11.74
N VAL A 198 1.88 18.92 -11.24
CA VAL A 198 1.68 17.50 -10.95
C VAL A 198 0.64 17.31 -9.86
N LEU A 199 0.69 18.07 -8.77
CA LEU A 199 -0.26 17.96 -7.66
C LEU A 199 -1.70 18.23 -8.11
N LYS A 200 -1.89 19.20 -9.00
CA LYS A 200 -3.19 19.48 -9.61
C LYS A 200 -3.72 18.29 -10.41
N GLU A 201 -2.86 17.63 -11.18
CA GLU A 201 -3.23 16.44 -11.94
C GLU A 201 -3.44 15.22 -11.04
N ILE A 202 -2.64 15.01 -10.00
CA ILE A 202 -2.87 13.98 -8.98
C ILE A 202 -4.29 14.12 -8.41
N LYS A 203 -4.65 15.32 -7.92
CA LYS A 203 -5.97 15.56 -7.31
C LYS A 203 -7.14 15.34 -8.27
N ARG A 204 -6.94 15.52 -9.58
CA ARG A 204 -7.94 15.22 -10.61
C ARG A 204 -8.10 13.73 -10.89
N ASN A 205 -7.03 12.96 -10.67
CA ASN A 205 -6.91 11.57 -11.08
C ASN A 205 -6.96 10.57 -9.92
N ILE A 206 -6.95 11.03 -8.66
CA ILE A 206 -7.30 10.21 -7.50
C ILE A 206 -8.78 9.82 -7.64
N ASN A 207 -9.01 8.69 -8.29
CA ASN A 207 -10.29 8.00 -8.34
C ASN A 207 -10.21 6.78 -7.41
N LEU A 208 -11.32 6.42 -6.77
CA LEU A 208 -11.35 5.35 -5.76
C LEU A 208 -10.99 3.96 -6.31
N ASP A 209 -10.98 3.78 -7.64
CA ASP A 209 -10.87 2.47 -8.29
C ASP A 209 -9.42 2.02 -8.59
N ASN A 210 -8.43 2.92 -8.58
CA ASN A 210 -7.03 2.61 -8.96
C ASN A 210 -6.06 2.65 -7.77
N LYS A 211 -6.59 2.48 -6.56
CA LYS A 211 -5.83 2.59 -5.32
C LYS A 211 -5.46 1.21 -4.76
N TYR A 212 -4.36 1.20 -4.01
CA TYR A 212 -3.99 0.09 -3.17
C TYR A 212 -4.25 0.47 -1.72
N PHE A 213 -5.11 -0.26 -1.02
CA PHE A 213 -5.36 0.00 0.40
C PHE A 213 -4.18 -0.48 1.23
N TYR A 214 -3.35 0.46 1.68
CA TYR A 214 -2.14 0.17 2.41
C TYR A 214 -2.33 0.42 3.92
N GLY A 215 -1.76 -0.44 4.75
CA GLY A 215 -1.90 -0.32 6.20
C GLY A 215 -3.36 -0.40 6.65
N PHE A 216 -3.84 0.66 7.31
CA PHE A 216 -5.16 0.72 7.95
C PHE A 216 -6.01 1.94 7.56
N PHE A 217 -5.39 3.01 7.08
CA PHE A 217 -6.07 4.26 6.79
C PHE A 217 -5.40 5.01 5.64
N GLU A 218 -4.59 4.31 4.86
CA GLU A 218 -3.78 4.90 3.80
C GLU A 218 -4.17 4.25 2.48
N ASP A 219 -4.46 5.08 1.49
CA ASP A 219 -4.55 4.62 0.10
C ASP A 219 -3.26 4.99 -0.61
N LYS A 220 -2.75 4.08 -1.43
CA LYS A 220 -1.54 4.29 -2.25
C LYS A 220 -1.91 4.32 -3.71
N TYR A 221 -1.41 5.33 -4.42
CA TYR A 221 -1.55 5.50 -5.86
C TYR A 221 -0.16 5.60 -6.50
N PHE A 222 -0.06 5.18 -7.75
CA PHE A 222 1.16 5.30 -8.52
C PHE A 222 0.91 6.15 -9.76
N PHE A 223 1.88 6.99 -10.07
CA PHE A 223 1.87 7.84 -11.24
C PHE A 223 3.20 7.69 -11.96
N ARG A 224 3.16 7.74 -13.28
CA ARG A 224 4.35 7.77 -14.12
C ARG A 224 4.66 9.21 -14.50
N TYR A 225 5.91 9.60 -14.28
CA TYR A 225 6.50 10.84 -14.75
C TYR A 225 8.00 10.54 -14.94
N ASP A 226 8.41 10.44 -16.19
CA ASP A 226 9.74 9.97 -16.56
C ASP A 226 10.80 10.94 -16.01
N GLY A 227 11.80 10.40 -15.34
CA GLY A 227 12.82 11.19 -14.65
C GLY A 227 12.28 12.08 -13.52
N CYS A 228 11.26 11.66 -12.78
CA CYS A 228 10.74 12.46 -11.66
C CYS A 228 11.76 12.64 -10.52
N GLY A 229 12.69 11.70 -10.36
CA GLY A 229 13.68 11.76 -9.30
C GLY A 229 14.51 10.50 -9.16
N GLU A 230 14.91 10.23 -7.93
CA GLU A 230 15.66 9.05 -7.55
C GLU A 230 15.00 8.30 -6.39
N ALA A 231 15.10 6.98 -6.41
CA ALA A 231 14.78 6.11 -5.30
C ALA A 231 15.90 5.07 -5.17
N PHE A 232 16.47 4.94 -3.97
CA PHE A 232 17.64 4.11 -3.66
C PHE A 232 18.80 4.32 -4.65
N HIS A 233 19.10 5.60 -4.94
CA HIS A 233 20.15 6.04 -5.88
C HIS A 233 19.97 5.54 -7.32
N LYS A 234 18.74 5.21 -7.72
CA LYS A 234 18.37 4.85 -9.09
C LYS A 234 17.34 5.83 -9.60
N ASN A 235 17.45 6.18 -10.88
CA ASN A 235 16.45 7.00 -11.54
C ASN A 235 15.07 6.35 -11.41
N ALA A 236 14.10 7.16 -11.06
CA ALA A 236 12.71 6.78 -10.93
C ALA A 236 11.89 7.52 -11.99
N ASP A 237 11.12 6.75 -12.75
CA ASP A 237 10.14 7.24 -13.73
C ASP A 237 8.70 7.19 -13.16
N TYR A 238 8.59 6.79 -11.89
CA TYR A 238 7.33 6.67 -11.19
C TYR A 238 7.47 7.31 -9.82
N PHE A 239 6.34 7.76 -9.28
CA PHE A 239 6.25 8.18 -7.91
C PHE A 239 4.96 7.64 -7.30
N GLU A 240 4.98 7.45 -5.99
CA GLU A 240 3.83 7.03 -5.23
C GLU A 240 3.24 8.19 -4.44
N VAL A 241 1.92 8.15 -4.28
CA VAL A 241 1.12 9.13 -3.56
C VAL A 241 0.36 8.40 -2.48
N ILE A 242 0.58 8.79 -1.23
CA ILE A 242 -0.13 8.23 -0.08
C ILE A 242 -1.20 9.22 0.34
N THR A 243 -2.45 8.78 0.41
CA THR A 243 -3.59 9.60 0.85
C THR A 243 -4.24 8.99 2.08
N ILE A 244 -5.03 9.79 2.80
CA ILE A 244 -5.94 9.24 3.81
C ILE A 244 -7.03 8.46 3.08
N HIS A 245 -7.34 7.26 3.56
CA HIS A 245 -8.29 6.33 2.94
C HIS A 245 -9.63 7.01 2.64
N ASN A 246 -10.14 6.80 1.43
CA ASN A 246 -11.39 7.39 0.91
C ASN A 246 -11.43 8.93 0.91
N THR A 247 -10.28 9.59 0.87
CA THR A 247 -10.20 11.05 0.71
C THR A 247 -9.20 11.42 -0.38
N ASN A 248 -9.21 12.70 -0.77
CA ASN A 248 -8.18 13.31 -1.63
C ASN A 248 -7.07 14.02 -0.83
N ASN A 249 -7.00 13.78 0.49
CA ASN A 249 -6.01 14.39 1.37
C ASN A 249 -4.71 13.60 1.29
N ILE A 250 -3.67 14.23 0.74
CA ILE A 250 -2.39 13.59 0.43
C ILE A 250 -1.45 13.73 1.63
N LEU A 251 -1.07 12.61 2.23
CA LEU A 251 -0.14 12.58 3.35
C LEU A 251 1.30 12.83 2.89
N THR A 252 1.72 12.20 1.80
CA THR A 252 3.07 12.36 1.25
C THR A 252 3.17 11.85 -0.18
N ILE A 253 4.19 12.30 -0.92
CA ILE A 253 4.55 11.80 -2.25
C ILE A 253 6.05 11.55 -2.33
N TYR A 254 6.49 10.52 -3.06
CA TYR A 254 7.92 10.27 -3.28
C TYR A 254 8.18 9.42 -4.51
N PRO A 255 9.35 9.58 -5.18
CA PRO A 255 9.75 8.71 -6.27
C PRO A 255 9.78 7.24 -5.86
N SER A 256 9.46 6.35 -6.80
CA SER A 256 9.31 4.93 -6.54
C SER A 256 9.82 4.09 -7.71
N LEU A 257 10.48 2.99 -7.40
CA LEU A 257 10.93 2.01 -8.40
C LEU A 257 9.84 0.98 -8.73
N ASP A 258 8.84 0.87 -7.86
CA ASP A 258 7.83 -0.18 -7.91
C ASP A 258 6.61 0.21 -8.74
N GLY A 259 6.45 1.49 -9.11
CA GLY A 259 5.28 1.97 -9.86
C GLY A 259 5.01 1.22 -11.18
N LYS A 260 6.05 0.67 -11.81
CA LYS A 260 5.94 -0.17 -13.02
C LYS A 260 5.20 -1.51 -12.81
N PHE A 261 5.13 -1.99 -11.58
CA PHE A 261 4.44 -3.23 -11.21
C PHE A 261 3.03 -2.98 -10.67
N HIS A 262 2.60 -1.73 -10.68
CA HIS A 262 1.32 -1.29 -10.16
C HIS A 262 0.50 -0.63 -11.29
N ASN A 263 -0.81 -0.62 -11.10
CA ASN A 263 -1.68 0.26 -11.88
C ASN A 263 -1.23 1.70 -11.64
N ASN A 264 -0.93 2.42 -12.72
CA ASN A 264 -0.43 3.78 -12.66
C ASN A 264 -1.07 4.66 -13.72
N ILE A 265 -1.02 5.96 -13.46
CA ILE A 265 -1.54 7.00 -14.36
C ILE A 265 -0.37 7.75 -14.97
N ASP A 266 -0.30 7.79 -16.29
CA ASP A 266 0.80 8.44 -17.02
C ASP A 266 0.60 9.96 -17.11
N LEU A 267 1.50 10.71 -16.48
CA LEU A 267 1.51 12.17 -16.44
C LEU A 267 2.55 12.78 -17.37
N ASN A 268 3.21 12.00 -18.24
CA ASN A 268 4.24 12.51 -19.15
C ASN A 268 3.69 13.51 -20.18
N TYR A 269 2.37 13.65 -20.34
CA TYR A 269 1.78 14.72 -21.15
C TYR A 269 2.13 16.12 -20.59
N ILE A 270 2.37 16.25 -19.28
CA ILE A 270 2.81 17.50 -18.66
C ILE A 270 4.18 17.94 -19.22
N LEU A 271 5.08 16.99 -19.53
CA LEU A 271 6.38 17.27 -20.15
C LEU A 271 6.24 17.84 -21.57
N LEU A 272 5.14 17.50 -22.26
CA LEU A 272 4.90 17.92 -23.64
C LEU A 272 4.25 19.30 -23.74
N GLU A 273 3.58 19.78 -22.68
CA GLU A 273 2.94 21.10 -22.65
C GLU A 273 3.97 22.26 -22.74
N ASP A 274 5.19 22.03 -22.25
CA ASP A 274 6.28 23.01 -22.31
C ASP A 274 7.07 22.94 -23.65
N VAL A 275 6.73 22.00 -24.55
CA VAL A 275 7.26 22.00 -25.93
C VAL A 275 6.38 22.93 -26.77
N PRO A 276 6.91 24.04 -27.30
CA PRO A 276 6.13 24.93 -28.15
C PRO A 276 5.59 24.13 -29.33
N THR A 277 4.27 23.95 -29.36
CA THR A 277 3.58 23.36 -30.50
C THR A 277 3.83 24.29 -31.68
N ARG A 278 4.79 23.92 -32.54
CA ARG A 278 5.05 24.65 -33.78
C ARG A 278 3.75 24.64 -34.57
N LYS A 279 3.08 25.78 -34.63
CA LYS A 279 1.91 25.97 -35.48
C LYS A 279 2.37 25.69 -36.90
N LEU A 280 1.89 24.59 -37.48
CA LEU A 280 2.26 24.20 -38.84
C LEU A 280 1.99 25.40 -39.77
N SER A 281 3.01 25.79 -40.54
CA SER A 281 2.83 26.82 -41.56
C SER A 281 1.81 26.34 -42.60
N GLN A 282 1.23 27.25 -43.39
CA GLN A 282 0.33 26.84 -44.47
C GLN A 282 1.01 25.86 -45.45
N ILE A 283 2.32 26.04 -45.65
CA ILE A 283 3.15 25.16 -46.49
C ILE A 283 3.31 23.77 -45.85
N ASP A 284 3.58 23.71 -44.53
CA ASP A 284 3.70 22.42 -43.82
C ASP A 284 2.37 21.64 -43.86
N LYS A 285 1.23 22.33 -43.70
CA LYS A 285 -0.12 21.74 -43.83
C LYS A 285 -0.40 21.24 -45.25
N PHE A 286 0.05 21.98 -46.26
CA PHE A 286 -0.07 21.60 -47.66
C PHE A 286 0.75 20.33 -47.95
N ASN A 287 2.02 20.29 -47.54
CA ASN A 287 2.92 19.15 -47.76
C ASN A 287 2.41 17.87 -47.07
N MET A 288 1.93 17.97 -45.83
CA MET A 288 1.30 16.84 -45.14
C MET A 288 0.06 16.30 -45.87
N ARG A 289 -0.79 17.20 -46.38
CA ARG A 289 -2.04 16.80 -47.05
C ARG A 289 -1.80 16.12 -48.39
N TYR A 290 -0.70 16.45 -49.06
CA TYR A 290 -0.40 15.96 -50.41
C TYR A 290 0.80 15.01 -50.49
N LYS A 291 1.32 14.51 -49.34
CA LYS A 291 2.44 13.56 -49.23
C LYS A 291 3.58 13.85 -50.22
N LYS A 292 4.06 15.09 -50.24
CA LYS A 292 5.33 15.42 -50.90
C LYS A 292 6.48 15.28 -49.92
#